data_AF-A0A8I2YZN8-F1
#
_entry.id   AF-A0A8I2YZN8-F1
#
_cell.length_a   1.000
_cell.length_b   1.000
_cell.length_c   1.000
_cell.angle_alpha   90.00
_cell.angle_beta   90.00
_cell.angle_gamma   90.00
#
_symmetry.space_group_name_H-M   'P 1'
#
loop_
_entity.id
_entity.type
_entity.pdbx_description
1 polymer ?
#
loop_
_entity_poly.entity_id
_entity_poly.type
_entity_poly.pdbx_seq_one_letter_code
_entity_poly.pdbx_strand_id
1 'polypeptide(L)'
;MSASKDSYYQQIAQHVFTNDRDPVVRQAYSADPLSFVKTIKGRFANGIILISTFRLKTKYNTFNKELGYSGAGITVEQMLEDPNK
;
A
#
# COMPACT_ATOMS: atom_id res chain seq x y z
N MET A 1 15.41 -0.45 -20.74
CA MET A 1 15.25 -1.84 -20.20
C MET A 1 14.17 -1.79 -19.13
N SER A 2 13.02 -2.42 -19.33
CA SER A 2 12.01 -2.48 -18.28
C SER A 2 12.52 -3.40 -17.16
N ALA A 3 12.67 -2.87 -15.95
CA ALA A 3 12.86 -3.70 -14.77
C ALA A 3 11.73 -4.74 -14.73
N SER A 4 12.07 -6.04 -14.70
CA SER A 4 11.05 -7.08 -14.57
C SER A 4 10.30 -6.88 -13.25
N LYS A 5 9.02 -7.23 -13.19
CA LYS A 5 8.24 -7.11 -11.93
C LYS A 5 8.94 -7.82 -10.75
N ASP A 6 9.70 -8.88 -11.04
CA ASP A 6 10.48 -9.60 -10.03
C ASP A 6 11.65 -8.78 -9.49
N SER A 7 12.35 -8.01 -10.32
CA SER A 7 13.40 -7.12 -9.83
C SER A 7 12.85 -5.96 -8.99
N TYR A 8 11.62 -5.51 -9.27
CA TYR A 8 10.92 -4.54 -8.44
C TYR A 8 10.60 -5.09 -7.03
N TYR A 9 10.10 -6.32 -6.93
CA TYR A 9 9.82 -6.93 -5.62
C TYR A 9 11.10 -7.22 -4.81
N GLN A 10 12.19 -7.59 -5.49
CA GLN A 10 13.51 -7.73 -4.87
C GLN A 10 14.01 -6.41 -4.28
N GLN A 11 13.86 -5.30 -5.01
CA GLN A 11 14.25 -3.97 -4.53
C GLN A 11 13.46 -3.54 -3.29
N ILE A 12 12.14 -3.78 -3.28
CA ILE A 12 11.30 -3.50 -2.09
C ILE A 12 11.77 -4.33 -0.90
N ALA A 13 11.95 -5.64 -1.07
CA ALA A 13 12.38 -6.52 0.02
C ALA A 13 13.73 -6.07 0.59
N GLN A 14 14.67 -5.73 -0.29
CA GLN A 14 15.99 -5.25 0.11
C GLN A 14 15.90 -3.92 0.86
N HIS A 15 15.11 -2.96 0.38
CA HIS A 15 14.99 -1.66 1.03
C HIS A 15 14.34 -1.76 2.42
N VAL A 16 13.33 -2.62 2.57
CA VAL A 16 12.58 -2.77 3.82
C VAL A 16 13.37 -3.57 4.86
N PHE A 17 13.90 -4.74 4.49
CA PHE A 17 14.41 -5.70 5.47
C PHE A 17 15.91 -5.60 5.76
N THR A 18 16.71 -5.02 4.87
CA THR A 18 18.17 -4.86 5.11
C THR A 18 18.44 -3.94 6.30
N ASN A 19 17.60 -2.92 6.47
CA ASN A 19 17.74 -1.90 7.52
C ASN A 19 16.62 -2.00 8.58
N ASP A 20 16.03 -3.18 8.74
CA ASP A 20 15.00 -3.37 9.76
C ASP A 20 15.55 -3.07 11.16
N ARG A 21 14.69 -2.54 12.02
CA ARG A 21 15.05 -2.21 13.41
C ARG A 21 15.24 -3.47 14.25
N ASP A 22 14.54 -4.54 13.89
CA ASP A 22 14.67 -5.82 14.58
C ASP A 22 15.86 -6.63 14.00
N PRO A 23 16.90 -6.91 14.80
CA PRO A 23 18.04 -7.71 14.34
C PRO A 23 17.64 -9.14 13.92
N VAL A 24 16.58 -9.72 14.51
CA VAL A 24 16.09 -11.05 14.16
C VAL A 24 15.50 -11.05 12.76
N VAL A 25 14.74 -10.01 12.40
CA VAL A 25 14.16 -9.85 11.06
C VAL A 25 15.25 -9.64 10.02
N ARG A 26 16.27 -8.82 10.30
CA ARG A 26 17.43 -8.66 9.41
C ARG A 26 18.16 -9.98 9.19
N GLN A 27 18.42 -10.73 10.26
CA GLN A 27 19.10 -12.02 10.18
C GLN A 27 18.29 -13.04 9.38
N ALA A 28 16.97 -13.10 9.60
CA ALA A 28 16.06 -13.96 8.84
C ALA A 28 16.04 -13.58 7.36
N TYR A 29 16.03 -12.28 7.03
CA TYR A 29 16.11 -11.82 5.65
C TYR A 29 17.46 -12.17 5.00
N SER A 30 18.58 -11.99 5.70
CA SER A 30 19.90 -12.38 5.18
C SER A 30 20.04 -13.89 4.96
N ALA A 31 19.37 -14.71 5.78
CA ALA A 31 19.38 -16.17 5.65
C ALA A 31 18.56 -16.67 4.45
N ASP A 32 17.41 -16.06 4.16
CA ASP A 32 16.56 -16.42 3.01
C ASP A 32 15.84 -15.20 2.41
N PRO A 33 16.52 -14.39 1.58
CA PRO A 33 15.90 -13.21 0.96
C PRO A 33 14.74 -13.55 0.01
N LEU A 34 14.80 -14.73 -0.63
CA LEU A 34 13.85 -15.10 -1.68
C LEU A 34 12.47 -15.44 -1.12
N SER A 35 12.38 -16.03 0.07
CA SER A 35 11.10 -16.28 0.74
C SER A 35 10.35 -14.98 1.07
N PHE A 36 11.06 -13.92 1.44
CA PHE A 36 10.47 -12.59 1.66
C PHE A 36 9.97 -11.98 0.35
N VAL A 37 10.76 -12.05 -0.72
CA VAL A 37 10.35 -11.59 -2.06
C VAL A 37 9.12 -12.36 -2.55
N LYS A 38 9.08 -13.67 -2.36
CA LYS A 38 7.92 -14.52 -2.70
C LYS A 38 6.68 -14.13 -1.91
N THR A 39 6.85 -13.84 -0.63
CA THR A 39 5.76 -13.39 0.25
C THR A 39 5.21 -12.03 -0.19
N ILE A 40 6.08 -11.05 -0.46
CA ILE A 40 5.72 -9.75 -1.02
C ILE A 40 4.97 -9.94 -2.34
N LYS A 41 5.55 -10.70 -3.27
CA LYS A 41 4.94 -11.01 -4.56
C LYS A 41 3.56 -11.63 -4.38
N GLY A 42 3.39 -12.58 -3.46
CA GLY A 42 2.10 -13.18 -3.14
C GLY A 42 1.08 -12.18 -2.58
N ARG A 43 1.49 -11.24 -1.72
CA ARG A 43 0.59 -10.22 -1.15
C ARG A 43 0.14 -9.18 -2.19
N PHE A 44 1.04 -8.80 -3.10
CA PHE A 44 0.74 -7.86 -4.19
C PHE A 44 0.00 -8.52 -5.35
N ALA A 45 0.35 -9.76 -5.74
CA ALA A 45 -0.28 -10.50 -6.83
C ALA A 45 -1.67 -11.03 -6.44
N ASN A 46 -1.84 -11.55 -5.22
CA ASN A 46 -3.15 -11.98 -4.72
C ASN A 46 -3.98 -10.81 -4.15
N GLY A 47 -3.52 -9.58 -4.37
CA GLY A 47 -4.28 -8.39 -4.09
C GLY A 47 -4.66 -8.20 -2.62
N ILE A 48 -4.00 -8.75 -1.60
CA ILE A 48 -4.42 -8.46 -0.22
C ILE A 48 -4.23 -6.97 0.12
N ILE A 49 -3.17 -6.35 -0.41
CA ILE A 49 -2.93 -4.90 -0.28
C ILE A 49 -3.86 -4.10 -1.22
N LEU A 50 -4.08 -4.58 -2.44
CA LEU A 50 -4.99 -3.94 -3.40
C LEU A 50 -6.45 -4.05 -2.96
N ILE A 51 -6.88 -5.19 -2.42
CA ILE A 51 -8.23 -5.48 -1.93
C ILE A 51 -8.48 -4.67 -0.66
N SER A 52 -7.51 -4.55 0.26
CA SER A 52 -7.68 -3.72 1.45
C SER A 52 -7.81 -2.24 1.09
N THR A 53 -6.93 -1.70 0.24
CA THR A 53 -7.03 -0.31 -0.24
C THR A 53 -8.27 -0.07 -1.10
N PHE A 54 -8.64 -0.99 -1.99
CA PHE A 54 -9.85 -0.90 -2.80
C PHE A 54 -11.12 -0.99 -1.94
N ARG A 55 -11.19 -1.92 -0.97
CA ARG A 55 -12.33 -2.01 -0.03
C ARG A 55 -12.46 -0.79 0.84
N LEU A 56 -11.35 -0.21 1.32
CA LEU A 56 -11.36 1.04 2.07
C LEU A 56 -11.87 2.19 1.20
N LYS A 57 -11.37 2.31 -0.03
CA LYS A 57 -11.84 3.31 -1.00
C LYS A 57 -13.32 3.14 -1.35
N THR A 58 -13.79 1.92 -1.56
CA THR A 58 -15.21 1.63 -1.83
C THR A 58 -16.06 2.00 -0.62
N LYS A 59 -15.70 1.57 0.59
CA LYS A 59 -16.43 1.93 1.81
C LYS A 59 -16.48 3.43 2.03
N TYR A 60 -15.34 4.11 1.88
CA TYR A 60 -15.25 5.57 1.98
C TYR A 60 -16.19 6.24 0.97
N ASN A 61 -16.15 5.84 -0.29
CA ASN A 61 -17.02 6.40 -1.33
C ASN A 61 -18.52 6.10 -1.10
N THR A 62 -18.86 4.94 -0.53
CA THR A 62 -20.24 4.61 -0.15
C THR A 62 -20.73 5.53 0.97
N PHE A 63 -19.94 5.68 2.05
CA PHE A 63 -20.29 6.59 3.14
C PHE A 63 -20.46 8.03 2.64
N ASN A 64 -19.58 8.50 1.76
CA ASN A 64 -19.68 9.85 1.19
C ASN A 64 -20.97 10.05 0.37
N LYS A 65 -21.39 9.03 -0.39
CA LYS A 65 -22.64 9.08 -1.15
C LYS A 65 -23.87 9.09 -0.25
N GLU A 66 -23.86 8.30 0.83
CA GLU A 66 -24.96 8.25 1.81
C GLU A 66 -25.06 9.55 2.61
N LEU A 67 -23.92 10.18 2.94
CA LEU A 67 -23.85 11.42 3.72
C LEU A 67 -23.99 12.69 2.85
N GLY A 68 -24.18 12.55 1.55
CA GLY A 68 -24.52 13.64 0.63
C GLY A 68 -23.36 14.54 0.20
N TYR A 69 -22.12 14.30 0.61
CA TYR A 69 -20.95 15.17 0.33
C TYR A 69 -19.62 14.40 0.35
N SER A 70 -18.50 15.06 -0.01
CA SER A 70 -17.16 14.47 0.18
C SER A 70 -17.03 13.94 1.62
N GLY A 71 -16.21 12.93 1.89
CA GLY A 71 -16.14 12.31 3.22
C GLY A 71 -15.75 13.21 4.39
N ALA A 72 -15.45 14.48 4.11
CA ALA A 72 -15.29 15.58 5.06
C ALA A 72 -16.58 16.36 5.35
N GLY A 73 -17.74 15.96 4.79
CA GLY A 73 -19.02 16.64 4.97
C GLY A 73 -19.19 17.93 4.15
N ILE A 74 -18.35 18.16 3.14
CA ILE A 74 -18.35 19.37 2.30
C ILE A 74 -18.45 19.05 0.80
N THR A 75 -18.99 19.96 0.01
CA THR A 75 -19.13 19.79 -1.45
C THR A 75 -17.78 19.87 -2.16
N VAL A 76 -17.70 19.36 -3.40
CA VAL A 76 -16.47 19.47 -4.21
C VAL A 76 -16.13 20.94 -4.48
N GLU A 77 -17.15 21.77 -4.68
CA GLU A 77 -17.03 23.21 -4.84
C GLU A 77 -16.46 23.87 -3.57
N GLN A 78 -16.94 23.46 -2.39
CA GLN A 78 -16.41 23.94 -1.10
C GLN A 78 -14.95 23.51 -0.85
N MET A 79 -14.54 22.34 -1.33
CA MET A 79 -13.13 21.90 -1.28
C MET A 79 -12.22 22.75 -2.19
N LEU A 80 -12.74 23.24 -3.31
CA LEU A 80 -11.97 24.04 -4.27
C LEU A 80 -11.86 25.51 -3.84
N GLU A 81 -12.82 26.01 -3.05
CA GLU A 81 -12.81 27.36 -2.50
C GLU A 81 -11.77 27.55 -1.38
N ASP A 82 -11.48 26.52 -0.59
CA ASP A 82 -10.43 26.57 0.45
C ASP A 82 -9.70 25.20 0.59
N PRO A 83 -8.59 25.01 -0.13
CA PRO A 83 -7.84 23.75 -0.10
C PRO A 83 -7.08 23.49 1.22
N ASN A 84 -7.11 24.42 2.19
CA ASN A 84 -6.33 24.34 3.43
C ASN A 84 -7.17 24.14 4.70
N LYS A 85 -8.48 23.88 4.57
CA LYS A 85 -9.39 23.72 5.70
C LYS A 85 -9.48 22.30 6.24
#